data_AF-A0A926A1T6-F1
#
_entry.id   AF-A0A926A1T6-F1
#
_cell.length_a   1.000
_cell.length_b   1.000
_cell.length_c   1.000
_cell.angle_alpha   90.00
_cell.angle_beta   90.00
_cell.angle_gamma   90.00
#
_symmetry.space_group_name_H-M   'P 1'
#
loop_
_entity.id
_entity.type
_entity.pdbx_description
1 polymer ?
#
loop_
_entity_poly.entity_id
_entity_poly.type
_entity_poly.pdbx_seq_one_letter_code
_entity_poly.pdbx_strand_id
1 'polypeptide(L)'
;MSTTLLSPIGTMPNPGIVAPAHLDALYDALVSERKLLDDLIAQMRHQRSAVGSDDIDGVDNSTFATHRILATLGQARTRRRQLNLLISGNQETTLRQLEELLGANVDSRLRDARQRLQHSADILAREVGMNRKLLREAITTNDQHVRTLVGAPEHGTTYVNEAGARLAPTPARGVLVNRTA
;
A
#
# COMPACT_ATOMS: atom_id res chain seq x y z
N MET A 1 50.09 34.08 11.86
CA MET A 1 48.99 34.76 12.57
C MET A 1 47.69 34.20 12.00
N SER A 2 47.27 33.02 12.46
CA SER A 2 46.16 32.26 11.87
C SER A 2 44.90 32.53 12.66
N THR A 3 43.89 33.07 11.97
CA THR A 3 42.61 33.51 12.49
C THR A 3 41.72 32.29 12.75
N THR A 4 41.45 32.00 14.02
CA THR A 4 40.47 31.00 14.45
C THR A 4 39.05 31.51 14.16
N LEU A 5 38.38 30.94 13.17
CA LEU A 5 36.96 31.13 12.94
C LEU A 5 36.17 30.33 13.97
N LEU A 6 35.63 31.01 14.98
CA LEU A 6 34.58 30.49 15.85
C LEU A 6 33.31 30.33 15.00
N SER A 7 33.00 29.09 14.62
CA SER A 7 31.68 28.76 14.09
C SER A 7 30.63 28.96 15.19
N PRO A 8 29.46 29.55 14.88
CA PRO A 8 28.39 29.70 15.85
C PRO A 8 27.87 28.31 16.21
N ILE A 9 27.90 28.00 17.51
CA ILE A 9 27.21 26.86 18.10
C ILE A 9 25.75 26.99 17.68
N GLY A 10 25.32 26.13 16.76
CA GLY A 10 23.92 25.99 16.43
C GLY A 10 23.20 25.61 17.71
N THR A 11 22.40 26.54 18.22
CA THR A 11 21.45 26.33 19.30
C THR A 11 20.60 25.13 18.90
N MET A 12 20.93 23.94 19.41
CA MET A 12 20.00 22.84 19.35
C MET A 12 18.72 23.32 20.03
N PRO A 13 17.54 23.14 19.42
CA PRO A 13 16.31 23.42 20.10
C PRO A 13 16.35 22.64 21.42
N ASN A 14 16.46 23.40 22.52
CA ASN A 14 16.29 22.86 23.85
C ASN A 14 14.97 22.08 23.78
N PRO A 15 14.89 20.81 24.21
CA PRO A 15 13.63 20.07 24.30
C PRO A 15 12.77 20.77 25.35
N GLY A 16 12.17 21.88 24.93
CA GLY A 16 11.33 22.74 25.71
C GLY A 16 10.13 21.90 26.06
N ILE A 17 10.05 21.54 27.35
CA ILE A 17 8.89 21.07 28.08
C ILE A 17 7.75 20.71 27.13
N VAL A 18 7.80 19.51 26.57
CA VAL A 18 6.72 19.02 25.71
C VAL A 18 5.46 19.02 26.56
N ALA A 19 4.48 19.86 26.20
CA ALA A 19 3.27 19.96 26.99
C ALA A 19 2.57 18.59 26.99
N PRO A 20 2.16 18.05 28.16
CA PRO A 20 1.54 16.73 28.24
C PRO A 20 0.30 16.61 27.35
N ALA A 21 -0.44 17.71 27.17
CA ALA A 21 -1.58 17.80 26.26
C ALA A 21 -1.23 17.48 24.78
N HIS A 22 0.00 17.76 24.33
CA HIS A 22 0.42 17.41 22.96
C HIS A 22 0.70 15.92 22.82
N LEU A 23 1.19 15.25 23.86
CA LEU A 23 1.39 13.80 23.88
C LEU A 23 0.05 13.06 23.90
N ASP A 24 -0.92 13.54 24.67
CA ASP A 24 -2.28 13.00 24.68
C ASP A 24 -2.96 13.17 23.31
N ALA A 25 -2.84 14.37 22.72
CA ALA A 25 -3.37 14.63 21.38
C ALA A 25 -2.71 13.76 20.30
N LEU A 26 -1.41 13.45 20.43
CA LEU A 26 -0.70 12.53 19.55
C LEU A 26 -1.20 11.09 19.74
N TYR A 27 -1.38 10.64 20.98
CA TYR A 27 -1.97 9.33 21.27
C TYR A 27 -3.34 9.17 20.60
N ASP A 28 -4.24 10.15 20.77
CA ASP A 28 -5.56 10.14 20.13
C ASP A 28 -5.48 10.14 18.60
N ALA A 29 -4.54 10.89 18.03
CA ALA A 29 -4.27 10.86 16.60
C ALA A 29 -3.84 9.46 16.12
N LEU A 30 -2.95 8.76 16.85
CA LEU A 30 -2.55 7.40 16.50
C LEU A 30 -3.71 6.39 16.62
N VAL A 31 -4.53 6.52 17.66
CA VAL A 31 -5.70 5.65 17.87
C VAL A 31 -6.72 5.84 16.75
N SER A 32 -7.00 7.09 16.36
CA SER A 32 -7.91 7.38 15.25
C SER A 32 -7.35 6.92 13.90
N GLU A 33 -6.06 7.14 13.60
CA GLU A 33 -5.43 6.61 12.40
C GLU A 33 -5.53 5.08 12.34
N ARG A 34 -5.29 4.39 13.45
CA ARG A 34 -5.41 2.93 13.54
C ARG A 34 -6.83 2.47 13.20
N LYS A 35 -7.86 3.09 13.80
CA LYS A 35 -9.27 2.74 13.51
C LYS A 35 -9.58 2.86 12.02
N LEU A 36 -9.10 3.92 11.36
CA LEU A 36 -9.27 4.09 9.91
C LEU A 36 -8.53 3.01 9.11
N LEU A 37 -7.37 2.52 9.57
CA LEU A 37 -6.71 1.37 8.93
C LEU A 37 -7.50 0.07 9.14
N ASP A 38 -8.04 -0.15 10.33
CA ASP A 38 -8.88 -1.31 10.64
C ASP A 38 -10.17 -1.30 9.78
N ASP A 39 -10.78 -0.13 9.57
CA ASP A 39 -11.92 0.05 8.68
C ASP A 39 -11.55 -0.23 7.21
N LEU A 40 -10.39 0.24 6.75
CA LEU A 40 -9.89 -0.09 5.40
C LEU A 40 -9.66 -1.59 5.24
N ILE A 41 -9.10 -2.27 6.26
CA ILE A 41 -8.90 -3.72 6.24
C ILE A 41 -10.24 -4.45 6.09
N ALA A 42 -11.24 -4.06 6.88
CA ALA A 42 -12.59 -4.61 6.77
C ALA A 42 -13.15 -4.40 5.36
N GLN A 43 -12.92 -3.23 4.78
CA GLN A 43 -13.39 -2.91 3.45
C GLN A 43 -12.70 -3.71 2.35
N MET A 44 -11.39 -3.92 2.44
CA MET A 44 -10.65 -4.78 1.50
C MET A 44 -11.18 -6.21 1.52
N ARG A 45 -11.52 -6.73 2.71
CA ARG A 45 -12.11 -8.07 2.87
C ARG A 45 -13.51 -8.15 2.29
N HIS A 46 -14.33 -7.13 2.52
CA HIS A 46 -15.68 -7.05 1.96
C HIS A 46 -15.65 -7.00 0.43
N GLN A 47 -14.80 -6.15 -0.16
CA GLN A 47 -14.60 -6.07 -1.61
C GLN A 47 -14.23 -7.44 -2.19
N ARG A 48 -13.30 -8.17 -1.55
CA ARG A 48 -12.90 -9.51 -1.99
C ARG A 48 -14.06 -10.51 -1.94
N SER A 49 -14.89 -10.46 -0.89
CA SER A 49 -16.07 -11.31 -0.78
C SER A 49 -17.07 -10.99 -1.89
N ALA A 50 -17.32 -9.70 -2.15
CA ALA A 50 -18.26 -9.24 -3.17
C ALA A 50 -17.81 -9.65 -4.59
N VAL A 51 -16.52 -9.53 -4.92
CA VAL A 51 -16.00 -10.03 -6.20
C VAL A 51 -16.15 -11.55 -6.30
N GLY A 52 -15.93 -12.29 -5.22
CA GLY A 52 -16.09 -13.75 -5.21
C GLY A 52 -17.54 -14.23 -5.37
N SER A 53 -18.51 -13.36 -5.11
CA SER A 53 -19.95 -13.64 -5.26
C SER A 53 -20.59 -12.93 -6.46
N ASP A 54 -19.79 -12.34 -7.35
CA ASP A 54 -20.26 -11.50 -8.47
C ASP A 54 -21.23 -10.37 -8.05
N ASP A 55 -21.07 -9.84 -6.83
CA ASP A 55 -21.87 -8.75 -6.28
C ASP A 55 -21.28 -7.40 -6.68
N ILE A 56 -21.69 -6.90 -7.86
CA ILE A 56 -21.21 -5.64 -8.43
C ILE A 56 -21.56 -4.44 -7.54
N ASP A 57 -22.77 -4.42 -6.96
CA ASP A 57 -23.21 -3.35 -6.07
C ASP A 57 -22.38 -3.34 -4.78
N GLY A 58 -22.05 -4.52 -4.24
CA GLY A 58 -21.13 -4.68 -3.12
C GLY A 58 -19.73 -4.14 -3.43
N VAL A 59 -19.21 -4.40 -4.64
CA VAL A 59 -17.91 -3.86 -5.08
C VAL A 59 -17.94 -2.33 -5.20
N ASP A 60 -18.99 -1.75 -5.76
CA ASP A 60 -19.10 -0.30 -5.94
C ASP A 60 -19.24 0.42 -4.59
N ASN A 61 -20.15 -0.05 -3.73
CA ASN A 61 -20.27 0.42 -2.34
C ASN A 61 -18.94 0.29 -1.60
N SER A 62 -18.20 -0.80 -1.86
CA SER A 62 -16.91 -1.01 -1.21
C SER A 62 -15.87 0.06 -1.60
N THR A 63 -15.92 0.46 -2.87
CA THR A 63 -15.03 1.46 -3.48
C THR A 63 -15.32 2.85 -2.93
N PHE A 64 -16.58 3.25 -2.88
CA PHE A 64 -16.98 4.55 -2.31
C PHE A 64 -16.57 4.70 -0.84
N ALA A 65 -16.82 3.69 -0.01
CA ALA A 65 -16.41 3.77 1.39
C ALA A 65 -14.88 3.75 1.55
N THR A 66 -14.14 3.04 0.69
CA THR A 66 -12.67 3.11 0.66
C THR A 66 -12.20 4.55 0.39
N HIS A 67 -12.76 5.22 -0.62
CA HIS A 67 -12.43 6.62 -0.92
C HIS A 67 -12.67 7.55 0.27
N ARG A 68 -13.82 7.40 0.94
CA ARG A 68 -14.14 8.20 2.12
C ARG A 68 -13.14 7.98 3.25
N ILE A 69 -12.80 6.73 3.56
CA ILE A 69 -11.85 6.42 4.63
C ILE A 69 -10.45 6.95 4.29
N LEU A 70 -10.01 6.84 3.03
CA LEU A 70 -8.72 7.39 2.58
C LEU A 70 -8.66 8.91 2.72
N ALA A 71 -9.75 9.62 2.39
CA ALA A 71 -9.82 11.07 2.58
C ALA A 71 -9.68 11.45 4.07
N THR A 72 -10.41 10.76 4.95
CA THR A 72 -10.32 10.99 6.41
C THR A 72 -8.93 10.62 6.95
N LEU A 73 -8.31 9.54 6.46
CA LEU A 73 -6.95 9.15 6.84
C LEU A 73 -5.92 10.20 6.41
N GLY A 74 -6.11 10.82 5.24
CA GLY A 74 -5.29 11.93 4.77
C GLY A 74 -5.33 13.12 5.75
N GLN A 75 -6.51 13.47 6.24
CA GLN A 75 -6.68 14.53 7.25
C GLN A 75 -6.04 14.15 8.60
N ALA A 76 -6.24 12.91 9.06
CA ALA A 76 -5.64 12.41 10.29
C ALA A 76 -4.10 12.47 10.25
N ARG A 77 -3.49 12.06 9.14
CA ARG A 77 -2.04 12.15 8.92
C ARG A 77 -1.53 13.59 8.91
N THR A 78 -2.28 14.52 8.33
CA THR A 78 -1.95 15.95 8.36
C THR A 78 -1.97 16.48 9.80
N ARG A 79 -3.01 16.14 10.58
CA ARG A 79 -3.08 16.49 12.00
C ARG A 79 -1.88 15.93 12.79
N ARG A 80 -1.49 14.67 12.54
CA ARG A 80 -0.31 14.08 13.18
C ARG A 80 0.99 14.78 12.80
N ARG A 81 1.16 15.18 11.54
CA ARG A 81 2.33 15.97 11.10
C ARG A 81 2.41 17.32 11.81
N GLN A 82 1.27 17.99 12.03
CA GLN A 82 1.22 19.22 12.82
C GLN A 82 1.63 18.98 14.28
N LEU A 83 1.19 17.87 14.89
CA LEU A 83 1.61 17.49 16.24
C LEU A 83 3.11 17.17 16.30
N ASN A 84 3.65 16.48 15.30
CA ASN A 84 5.09 16.26 15.19
C ASN A 84 5.85 17.60 15.14
N LEU A 85 5.39 18.56 14.34
CA LEU A 85 5.98 19.90 14.27
C LEU A 85 6.00 20.59 15.65
N LEU A 86 4.92 20.48 16.43
CA LEU A 86 4.83 21.09 17.76
C LEU A 86 5.75 20.40 18.80
N ILE A 87 5.98 19.10 18.65
CA ILE A 87 6.77 18.30 19.62
C ILE A 87 8.27 18.32 19.28
N SER A 88 8.64 18.09 18.02
CA SER A 88 10.03 17.95 17.57
C SER A 88 10.57 19.15 16.80
N GLY A 89 9.73 20.12 16.46
CA GLY A 89 10.09 21.21 15.54
C GLY A 89 10.15 20.77 14.08
N ASN A 90 9.79 19.52 13.75
CA ASN A 90 9.83 18.99 12.39
C ASN A 90 8.62 18.09 12.08
N GLN A 91 7.84 18.47 11.07
CA GLN A 91 6.67 17.73 10.61
C GLN A 91 6.99 16.35 10.01
N GLU A 92 8.22 16.15 9.52
CA GLU A 92 8.67 14.93 8.85
C GLU A 92 9.29 13.90 9.81
N THR A 93 9.40 14.23 11.10
CA THR A 93 9.90 13.29 12.11
C THR A 93 9.04 12.02 12.11
N THR A 94 9.70 10.86 11.95
CA THR A 94 9.02 9.58 12.06
C THR A 94 8.60 9.33 13.51
N LEU A 95 7.55 8.52 13.73
CA LEU A 95 7.10 8.21 15.10
C LEU A 95 8.19 7.52 15.94
N ARG A 96 9.06 6.74 15.29
CA ARG A 96 10.20 6.12 15.96
C ARG A 96 11.25 7.15 16.40
N GLN A 97 11.60 8.09 15.52
CA GLN A 97 12.51 9.19 15.89
C GLN A 97 11.92 10.06 16.99
N LEU A 98 10.60 10.27 16.97
CA LEU A 98 9.91 11.03 18.02
C LEU A 98 9.95 10.31 19.37
N GLU A 99 9.83 8.98 19.40
CA GLU A 99 10.07 8.17 20.60
C GLU A 99 11.52 8.28 21.10
N GLU A 100 12.49 8.22 20.19
CA GLU A 100 13.92 8.36 20.51
C GLU A 100 14.24 9.75 21.08
N LEU A 101 13.64 10.82 20.53
CA LEU A 101 13.79 12.20 21.01
C LEU A 101 13.18 12.41 22.40
N LEU A 102 12.01 11.82 22.68
CA LEU A 102 11.36 11.89 23.98
C LEU A 102 12.05 11.00 25.03
N GLY A 103 12.76 9.96 24.60
CA GLY A 103 13.59 9.10 25.45
C GLY A 103 12.81 8.49 26.61
N ALA A 104 13.27 8.76 27.84
CA ALA A 104 12.65 8.25 29.07
C ALA A 104 11.24 8.82 29.34
N ASN A 105 10.89 9.95 28.72
CA ASN A 105 9.59 10.62 28.93
C ASN A 105 8.47 10.04 28.05
N VAL A 106 8.76 9.04 27.21
CA VAL A 106 7.72 8.38 26.40
C VAL A 106 6.85 7.51 27.27
N ASP A 107 5.54 7.80 27.28
CA ASP A 107 4.54 6.94 27.90
C ASP A 107 4.46 5.58 27.16
N SER A 108 4.38 4.50 27.94
CA SER A 108 4.04 3.15 27.50
C SER A 108 2.83 3.09 26.55
N ARG A 109 1.81 3.92 26.78
CA ARG A 109 0.59 3.98 25.96
C ARG A 109 0.87 4.47 24.54
N LEU A 110 1.78 5.43 24.39
CA LEU A 110 2.16 5.96 23.08
C LEU A 110 2.94 4.91 22.27
N ARG A 111 3.86 4.19 22.92
CA ARG A 111 4.60 3.08 22.27
C ARG A 111 3.67 1.98 21.80
N ASP A 112 2.73 1.56 22.65
CA ASP A 112 1.71 0.56 22.31
C ASP A 112 0.81 1.04 21.15
N ALA A 113 0.35 2.30 21.18
CA ALA A 113 -0.43 2.87 20.09
C ALA A 113 0.34 2.87 18.76
N ARG A 114 1.62 3.23 18.74
CA ARG A 114 2.47 3.16 17.54
C ARG A 114 2.61 1.73 17.03
N GLN A 115 2.90 0.77 17.92
CA GLN A 115 3.06 -0.63 17.54
C GLN A 115 1.78 -1.20 16.92
N ARG A 116 0.61 -0.87 17.49
CA ARG A 116 -0.69 -1.28 16.96
C ARG A 116 -1.00 -0.62 15.62
N LEU A 117 -0.67 0.66 15.45
CA LEU A 117 -0.81 1.34 14.17
C LEU A 117 0.07 0.68 13.09
N GLN A 118 1.33 0.38 13.41
CA GLN A 118 2.24 -0.32 12.50
C GLN A 118 1.70 -1.70 12.12
N HIS A 119 1.26 -2.48 13.10
CA HIS A 119 0.68 -3.80 12.86
C HIS A 119 -0.54 -3.75 11.94
N SER A 120 -1.41 -2.76 12.13
CA SER A 120 -2.59 -2.56 11.29
C SER A 120 -2.18 -2.16 9.87
N ALA A 121 -1.17 -1.30 9.71
CA ALA A 121 -0.61 -0.96 8.41
C ALA A 121 -0.03 -2.19 7.67
N ASP A 122 0.66 -3.08 8.38
CA ASP A 122 1.21 -4.32 7.82
C ASP A 122 0.09 -5.28 7.37
N ILE A 123 -1.00 -5.39 8.14
CA ILE A 123 -2.18 -6.15 7.73
C ILE A 123 -2.78 -5.54 6.46
N LEU A 124 -3.02 -4.23 6.44
CA LEU A 124 -3.59 -3.54 5.28
C LEU A 124 -2.74 -3.75 4.02
N ALA A 125 -1.43 -3.68 4.13
CA ALA A 125 -0.52 -3.92 3.00
C ALA A 125 -0.72 -5.32 2.39
N ARG A 126 -0.92 -6.35 3.22
CA ARG A 126 -1.23 -7.70 2.76
C ARG A 126 -2.60 -7.78 2.09
N GLU A 127 -3.62 -7.16 2.68
CA GLU A 127 -4.98 -7.15 2.13
C GLU A 127 -5.04 -6.45 0.76
N VAL A 128 -4.38 -5.31 0.60
CA VAL A 128 -4.25 -4.61 -0.69
C VAL A 128 -3.50 -5.49 -1.70
N GLY A 129 -2.43 -6.17 -1.28
CA GLY A 129 -1.70 -7.11 -2.11
C GLY A 129 -2.58 -8.25 -2.64
N MET A 130 -3.41 -8.82 -1.78
CA MET A 130 -4.39 -9.85 -2.15
C MET A 130 -5.46 -9.31 -3.11
N ASN A 131 -6.04 -8.14 -2.83
CA ASN A 131 -7.04 -7.52 -3.73
C ASN A 131 -6.46 -7.24 -5.12
N ARG A 132 -5.23 -6.71 -5.19
CA ARG A 132 -4.56 -6.47 -6.47
C ARG A 132 -4.30 -7.77 -7.26
N LYS A 133 -4.05 -8.89 -6.58
CA LYS A 133 -3.88 -10.20 -7.23
C LYS A 133 -5.22 -10.70 -7.78
N LEU A 134 -6.25 -10.68 -6.94
CA LEU A 134 -7.59 -11.14 -7.30
C LEU A 134 -8.19 -10.35 -8.46
N LEU A 135 -8.09 -9.01 -8.45
CA LEU A 135 -8.59 -8.18 -9.54
C LEU A 135 -7.86 -8.45 -10.86
N ARG A 136 -6.55 -8.75 -10.81
CA ARG A 136 -5.79 -9.14 -12.01
C ARG A 136 -6.27 -10.48 -12.55
N GLU A 137 -6.48 -11.46 -11.69
CA GLU A 137 -6.99 -12.78 -12.07
C GLU A 137 -8.39 -12.66 -12.70
N ALA A 138 -9.31 -11.92 -12.08
CA ALA A 138 -10.65 -11.68 -12.61
C ALA A 138 -10.61 -11.02 -14.02
N ILE A 139 -9.74 -10.04 -14.23
CA ILE A 139 -9.57 -9.39 -15.55
C ILE A 139 -9.04 -10.40 -16.58
N THR A 140 -8.02 -11.21 -16.23
CA THR A 140 -7.45 -12.21 -17.14
C THR A 140 -8.47 -13.29 -17.52
N THR A 141 -9.25 -13.78 -16.55
CA THR A 141 -10.32 -14.76 -16.81
C THR A 141 -11.41 -14.18 -17.70
N ASN A 142 -11.81 -12.93 -17.48
CA ASN A 142 -12.80 -12.27 -18.32
C ASN A 142 -12.29 -12.05 -19.76
N ASP A 143 -11.04 -11.60 -19.94
CA ASP A 143 -10.43 -11.46 -21.26
C ASP A 143 -10.38 -12.81 -22.00
N GLN A 144 -10.04 -13.90 -21.31
CA GLN A 144 -10.08 -15.24 -21.88
C GLN A 144 -11.51 -15.64 -22.30
N HIS A 145 -12.51 -15.40 -21.44
CA HIS A 145 -13.90 -15.71 -21.76
C HIS A 145 -14.43 -14.92 -22.97
N VAL A 146 -14.15 -13.62 -23.04
CA VAL A 146 -14.51 -12.78 -24.19
C VAL A 146 -13.85 -13.29 -25.47
N ARG A 147 -12.58 -13.69 -25.43
CA ARG A 147 -11.89 -14.29 -26.59
C ARG A 147 -12.53 -15.59 -27.04
N THR A 148 -12.89 -16.48 -26.11
CA THR A 148 -13.60 -17.71 -26.43
C THR A 148 -14.95 -17.42 -27.10
N LEU A 149 -15.71 -16.45 -26.60
CA LEU A 149 -17.00 -16.04 -27.19
C LEU A 149 -16.85 -15.42 -28.59
N VAL A 150 -15.77 -14.69 -28.85
CA VAL A 150 -15.46 -14.09 -30.15
C VAL A 150 -14.85 -15.13 -31.14
N GLY A 151 -14.64 -16.37 -30.69
CA GLY A 151 -14.08 -17.44 -31.52
C GLY A 151 -12.58 -17.31 -31.78
N ALA A 152 -11.87 -16.51 -30.98
CA ALA A 152 -10.42 -16.42 -31.04
C ALA A 152 -9.80 -17.70 -30.44
N PRO A 153 -8.76 -18.28 -31.07
CA PRO A 153 -8.11 -19.46 -30.53
C PRO A 153 -7.46 -19.15 -29.18
N GLU A 154 -7.67 -20.03 -28.18
CA GLU A 154 -6.94 -19.97 -26.94
C GLU A 154 -5.44 -20.07 -27.24
N HIS A 155 -4.69 -19.01 -26.94
CA HIS A 155 -3.24 -19.13 -26.94
C HIS A 155 -2.87 -19.91 -25.69
N GLY A 156 -2.79 -21.24 -25.84
CA GLY A 156 -2.05 -22.06 -24.91
C GLY A 156 -0.71 -21.40 -24.66
N THR A 157 -0.37 -21.19 -23.39
CA THR A 157 0.87 -20.58 -22.93
C THR A 157 2.06 -21.35 -23.51
N THR A 158 2.44 -20.97 -24.72
CA THR A 158 3.69 -21.39 -25.35
C THR A 158 4.74 -20.48 -24.74
N TYR A 159 5.04 -20.71 -23.46
CA TYR A 159 6.37 -20.41 -22.99
C TYR A 159 7.29 -21.29 -23.80
N VAL A 160 7.80 -20.72 -24.89
CA VAL A 160 9.04 -21.15 -25.51
C VAL A 160 10.06 -21.17 -24.39
N ASN A 161 10.39 -22.38 -23.96
CA ASN A 161 11.52 -22.64 -23.09
C ASN A 161 12.76 -22.22 -23.90
N GLU A 162 13.25 -20.99 -23.70
CA GLU A 162 14.56 -20.52 -24.15
C GLU A 162 15.65 -21.29 -23.38
N ALA A 163 15.75 -22.59 -23.64
CA ALA A 163 16.82 -23.45 -23.18
C ALA A 163 16.87 -24.69 -24.08
N GLY A 164 17.11 -24.48 -25.39
CA GLY A 164 17.21 -25.61 -26.31
C GLY A 164 17.34 -25.27 -27.80
N ALA A 165 17.88 -24.11 -28.15
CA ALA A 165 18.25 -23.84 -29.54
C ALA A 165 19.47 -24.69 -29.94
N ARG A 166 19.23 -25.88 -30.51
CA ARG A 166 20.18 -26.55 -31.40
C ARG A 166 19.46 -27.21 -32.58
N LEU A 167 19.49 -26.48 -33.70
CA LEU A 167 19.70 -26.91 -35.09
C LEU A 167 18.91 -28.12 -35.63
N ALA A 168 18.00 -27.84 -36.56
CA ALA A 168 18.01 -28.47 -37.89
C ALA A 168 17.17 -27.66 -38.90
N PRO A 169 17.73 -27.26 -40.07
CA PRO A 169 16.93 -26.84 -41.21
C PRO A 169 16.66 -28.05 -42.11
N THR A 170 15.40 -28.32 -42.48
CA THR A 170 15.10 -29.31 -43.53
C THR A 170 13.85 -28.88 -44.31
N PRO A 171 13.84 -29.03 -45.65
CA PRO A 171 13.18 -28.07 -46.53
C PRO A 171 11.75 -28.48 -46.94
N ALA A 172 11.06 -27.49 -47.51
CA ALA A 172 9.75 -27.60 -48.12
C ALA A 172 9.63 -28.77 -49.13
N ARG A 173 8.55 -29.55 -49.00
CA ARG A 173 8.07 -30.47 -50.02
C ARG A 173 6.54 -30.41 -50.03
N GLY A 174 5.98 -29.87 -51.12
CA GLY A 174 4.56 -29.56 -51.24
C GLY A 174 3.68 -30.75 -51.62
N VAL A 175 2.36 -30.52 -51.59
CA VAL A 175 1.35 -31.21 -52.40
C VAL A 175 0.22 -30.21 -52.70
N LEU A 176 0.05 -29.85 -53.98
CA LEU A 176 -1.16 -29.21 -54.50
C LEU A 176 -2.15 -30.32 -54.87
N VAL A 177 -3.36 -30.30 -54.32
CA VAL A 177 -4.46 -31.16 -54.80
C VAL A 177 -5.58 -30.25 -55.32
N ASN A 178 -5.66 -30.17 -56.65
CA ASN A 178 -6.84 -29.67 -57.37
C ASN A 178 -8.03 -30.59 -57.07
N ARG A 179 -9.21 -30.02 -56.79
CA ARG A 179 -10.49 -30.72 -56.94
C ARG A 179 -11.48 -29.80 -57.64
N THR A 180 -11.66 -30.06 -58.93
CA THR A 180 -12.83 -29.65 -59.72
C THR A 180 -13.97 -30.63 -59.46
N ALA A 181 -15.17 -30.11 -59.27
CA ALA A 181 -16.43 -30.69 -59.71
C ALA A 181 -17.34 -29.53 -60.13
#